data_AF-A0A0J6I6Q8-F1
#
_entry.id   AF-A0A0J6I6Q8-F1
#
_cell.length_a   1.000
_cell.length_b   1.000
_cell.length_c   1.000
_cell.angle_alpha   90.00
_cell.angle_beta   90.00
_cell.angle_gamma   90.00
#
_symmetry.space_group_name_H-M   'P 1'
#
loop_
_entity.id
_entity.type
_entity.pdbx_description
1 polymer ?
#
loop_
_entity_poly.entity_id
_entity_poly.type
_entity_poly.pdbx_seq_one_letter_code
_entity_poly.pdbx_strand_id
1 'polypeptide(L)'
;MLALHGCDVYGLEVSATGVSVAQEYAKNELANPQSYNFGSSWEEWQETGEVTIIHADFFKSGWEGMIKFDVIYDYTFLCALHPSMRRQWASRMVDLLSPTGQVVCLEFPLWKDPSLPGPPWGLTGVHWNLMVDGGDGIVGEAGAAQGTKKGAFSRALYIKPTRSYENGRGTDMLSVYIKKS
;
A
#
# COMPACT_ATOMS: atom_id res chain seq x y z
N MET A 1 6.83 -12.44 2.63
CA MET A 1 6.79 -11.51 3.78
C MET A 1 8.10 -10.73 3.81
N LEU A 2 8.08 -9.40 3.94
CA LEU A 2 9.30 -8.57 3.90
C LEU A 2 10.28 -8.84 5.06
N ALA A 3 9.80 -9.24 6.24
CA ALA A 3 10.66 -9.56 7.37
C ALA A 3 11.62 -10.73 7.12
N LEU A 4 11.27 -11.66 6.23
CA LEU A 4 12.18 -12.73 5.77
C LEU A 4 13.36 -12.21 4.92
N HIS A 5 13.39 -10.91 4.63
CA HIS A 5 14.42 -10.22 3.85
C HIS A 5 15.06 -9.10 4.66
N GLY A 6 15.18 -9.28 5.99
CA GLY A 6 15.87 -8.36 6.90
C GLY A 6 15.14 -7.03 7.20
N CYS A 7 13.88 -6.87 6.77
CA CYS A 7 13.12 -5.64 7.02
C CYS A 7 12.34 -5.72 8.35
N ASP A 8 12.39 -4.68 9.17
CA ASP A 8 11.42 -4.52 10.26
C ASP A 8 10.07 -4.11 9.69
N VAL A 9 9.04 -4.91 9.97
CA VAL A 9 7.71 -4.78 9.39
C VAL A 9 6.70 -4.37 10.43
N TYR A 10 5.95 -3.32 10.13
CA TYR A 10 4.81 -2.88 10.90
C TYR A 10 3.52 -3.11 10.12
N GLY A 11 2.57 -3.80 10.74
CA GLY A 11 1.20 -3.94 10.24
C GLY A 11 0.23 -3.18 11.13
N LEU A 12 -0.76 -2.50 10.53
CA LEU A 12 -1.80 -1.81 11.27
C LEU A 12 -3.17 -2.44 10.96
N GLU A 13 -3.95 -2.71 12.00
CA GLU A 13 -5.28 -3.29 11.85
C GLU A 13 -6.20 -2.74 12.95
N VAL A 14 -7.43 -2.37 12.59
CA VAL A 14 -8.42 -1.77 13.51
C VAL A 14 -9.24 -2.83 14.25
N SER A 15 -9.26 -4.06 13.74
CA SER A 15 -9.92 -5.22 14.34
C SER A 15 -8.99 -5.96 15.28
N ALA A 16 -9.33 -6.03 16.57
CA ALA A 16 -8.59 -6.84 17.54
C ALA A 16 -8.45 -8.31 17.10
N THR A 17 -9.49 -8.89 16.50
CA THR A 17 -9.42 -10.25 15.93
C THR A 17 -8.46 -10.31 14.74
N GLY A 18 -8.50 -9.31 13.86
CA GLY A 18 -7.59 -9.21 12.72
C GLY A 18 -6.12 -9.12 13.16
N VAL A 19 -5.85 -8.35 14.22
CA VAL A 19 -4.51 -8.26 14.84
C VAL A 19 -4.04 -9.63 15.33
N SER A 20 -4.87 -10.35 16.11
CA SER A 20 -4.51 -11.68 16.61
C SER A 20 -4.22 -12.67 15.48
N VAL A 21 -5.07 -12.69 14.45
CA VAL A 21 -4.88 -13.57 13.27
C VAL A 21 -3.61 -13.20 12.50
N ALA A 22 -3.34 -11.90 12.30
CA ALA A 22 -2.14 -11.44 11.60
C ALA A 22 -0.86 -11.77 12.37
N GLN A 23 -0.87 -11.67 13.71
CA GLN A 23 0.26 -12.05 14.55
C GLN A 23 0.55 -13.55 14.48
N GLU A 24 -0.49 -14.39 14.54
CA GLU A 24 -0.34 -15.84 14.40
C GLU A 24 0.18 -16.22 13.01
N TYR A 25 -0.39 -15.62 11.96
CA TYR A 25 0.08 -15.80 10.59
C TYR A 25 1.56 -15.40 10.45
N ALA A 26 1.94 -14.22 10.95
CA ALA A 26 3.31 -13.74 10.86
C ALA A 26 4.30 -14.67 11.57
N LYS A 27 3.96 -15.11 12.79
CA LYS A 27 4.76 -16.08 13.55
C LYS A 27 4.96 -17.39 12.79
N ASN A 28 3.89 -17.92 12.18
CA ASN A 28 3.96 -19.18 11.45
C ASN A 28 4.81 -19.08 10.18
N GLU A 29 4.69 -17.99 9.42
CA GLU A 29 5.49 -17.73 8.23
C GLU A 29 6.97 -17.47 8.54
N LEU A 30 7.27 -16.79 9.64
CA LEU A 30 8.67 -16.60 10.08
C LEU A 30 9.30 -17.93 10.51
N ALA A 31 8.54 -18.79 11.20
CA ALA A 31 9.04 -20.10 11.63
C ALA A 31 9.13 -21.11 10.49
N ASN A 32 8.21 -21.04 9.52
CA ASN A 32 8.07 -21.99 8.41
C ASN A 32 7.85 -21.25 7.09
N PRO A 33 8.89 -20.57 6.56
CA PRO A 33 8.74 -19.73 5.39
C PRO A 33 8.38 -20.58 4.16
N GLN A 34 7.37 -20.12 3.42
CA GLN A 34 6.94 -20.74 2.19
C GLN A 34 7.75 -20.27 0.98
N SER A 35 7.81 -21.08 -0.07
CA SER A 35 8.55 -20.76 -1.30
C SER A 35 8.09 -19.47 -1.99
N TYR A 36 6.81 -19.09 -1.86
CA TYR A 36 6.30 -17.83 -2.40
C TYR A 36 6.85 -16.59 -1.71
N ASN A 37 7.46 -16.72 -0.52
CA ASN A 37 8.10 -15.60 0.15
C ASN A 37 9.40 -15.17 -0.53
N PHE A 38 9.94 -16.00 -1.42
CA PHE A 38 11.22 -15.79 -2.07
C PHE A 38 11.02 -15.60 -3.58
N GLY A 39 11.57 -14.50 -4.10
CA GLY A 39 11.62 -14.25 -5.54
C GLY A 39 12.68 -15.12 -6.22
N SER A 40 12.62 -15.24 -7.55
CA SER A 40 13.64 -15.97 -8.33
C SER A 40 15.05 -15.39 -8.24
N SER A 41 15.15 -14.12 -7.83
CA SER A 41 16.42 -13.39 -7.63
C SER A 41 16.79 -13.27 -6.14
N TRP A 42 16.22 -14.13 -5.28
CA TRP A 42 16.53 -14.12 -3.86
C TRP A 42 17.94 -14.64 -3.61
N GLU A 43 18.68 -13.88 -2.82
CA GLU A 43 19.93 -14.30 -2.19
C GLU A 43 19.65 -14.58 -0.72
N GLU A 44 20.33 -15.57 -0.14
CA GLU A 44 20.14 -15.95 1.25
C GLU A 44 20.49 -14.79 2.20
N TRP A 45 19.45 -14.20 2.80
CA TRP A 45 19.62 -13.21 3.86
C TRP A 45 19.84 -13.93 5.18
N GLN A 46 20.94 -13.59 5.86
CA GLN A 46 21.33 -14.27 7.10
C GLN A 46 20.46 -13.88 8.30
N GLU A 47 19.73 -12.77 8.22
CA GLU A 47 18.95 -12.22 9.33
C GLU A 47 17.52 -11.88 8.90
N THR A 48 16.55 -12.27 9.72
CA THR A 48 15.14 -11.85 9.59
C THR A 48 14.91 -10.58 10.40
N GLY A 49 14.11 -9.65 9.87
CA GLY A 49 13.64 -8.51 10.65
C GLY A 49 12.49 -8.88 11.59
N GLU A 50 12.04 -7.91 12.39
CA GLU A 50 10.91 -8.11 13.31
C GLU A 50 9.55 -7.82 12.66
N VAL A 51 8.49 -8.44 13.18
CA VAL A 51 7.11 -8.13 12.77
C VAL A 51 6.32 -7.61 13.97
N THR A 52 5.83 -6.38 13.86
CA THR A 52 4.96 -5.74 14.86
C THR A 52 3.60 -5.46 14.24
N ILE A 53 2.55 -6.09 14.77
CA ILE A 53 1.15 -5.79 14.39
C ILE A 53 0.52 -4.93 15.48
N ILE A 54 0.07 -3.74 15.09
CA ILE A 54 -0.49 -2.73 15.99
C ILE A 54 -2.01 -2.66 15.80
N HIS A 55 -2.73 -2.77 16.92
CA HIS A 55 -4.17 -2.51 16.97
C HIS A 55 -4.45 -1.01 17.01
N ALA A 56 -4.72 -0.39 15.86
CA ALA A 56 -4.93 1.05 15.75
C ALA A 56 -5.72 1.45 14.50
N ASP A 57 -6.24 2.68 14.51
CA ASP A 57 -6.82 3.34 13.35
C ASP A 57 -5.72 4.10 12.58
N PHE A 58 -5.54 3.75 11.30
CA PHE A 58 -4.54 4.35 10.40
C PHE A 58 -4.63 5.88 10.31
N PHE A 59 -5.84 6.44 10.43
CA PHE A 59 -6.07 7.89 10.33
C PHE A 59 -5.85 8.62 11.66
N LYS A 60 -5.61 7.90 12.75
CA LYS A 60 -5.21 8.48 14.03
C LYS A 60 -3.70 8.56 14.11
N SER A 61 -3.21 9.60 14.77
CA SER A 61 -1.81 9.76 15.14
C SER A 61 -1.51 9.14 16.50
N GLY A 62 -0.26 8.77 16.73
CA GLY A 62 0.29 8.40 18.03
C GLY A 62 0.73 6.93 18.11
N TRP A 63 0.21 6.06 17.24
CA TRP A 63 0.67 4.68 17.15
C TRP A 63 2.06 4.57 16.51
N GLU A 64 2.42 5.53 15.66
CA GLU A 64 3.70 5.58 14.96
C GLU A 64 4.87 6.07 15.84
N GLY A 65 4.58 6.74 16.96
CA GLY A 65 5.60 7.37 17.79
C GLY A 65 6.51 8.30 16.97
N MET A 66 7.81 7.99 16.92
CA MET A 66 8.82 8.70 16.12
C MET A 66 9.20 7.97 14.83
N ILE A 67 8.55 6.85 14.51
CA ILE A 67 8.92 5.98 13.39
C ILE A 67 8.61 6.67 12.06
N LYS A 68 9.52 6.49 11.10
CA LYS A 68 9.32 6.79 9.68
C LYS A 68 9.68 5.54 8.87
N PHE A 69 8.92 5.30 7.81
CA PHE A 69 9.07 4.09 7.00
C PHE A 69 9.84 4.36 5.72
N ASP A 70 10.80 3.49 5.40
CA ASP A 70 11.53 3.53 4.13
C ASP A 70 10.68 2.96 2.98
N VAL A 71 9.77 2.04 3.29
CA VAL A 71 8.80 1.49 2.33
C VAL A 71 7.44 1.41 3.00
N ILE A 72 6.41 1.93 2.34
CA ILE A 72 5.01 1.65 2.66
C ILE A 72 4.42 0.83 1.53
N TYR A 73 3.83 -0.32 1.84
CA TYR A 73 3.19 -1.21 0.87
C TYR A 73 1.67 -1.15 1.02
N ASP A 74 0.97 -0.64 0.00
CA ASP A 74 -0.49 -0.63 -0.06
C ASP A 74 -0.98 -1.73 -1.03
N TYR A 75 -1.74 -2.67 -0.48
CA TYR A 75 -2.52 -3.60 -1.27
C TYR A 75 -3.87 -3.80 -0.60
N THR A 76 -4.94 -3.65 -1.36
CA THR A 76 -6.35 -3.72 -0.90
C THR A 76 -6.76 -2.74 0.19
N PHE A 77 -5.89 -1.82 0.62
CA PHE A 77 -6.23 -0.85 1.67
C PHE A 77 -6.94 0.36 1.08
N LEU A 78 -6.34 1.05 0.10
CA LEU A 78 -6.98 2.22 -0.53
C LEU A 78 -8.35 1.89 -1.16
N CYS A 79 -8.51 0.71 -1.78
CA CYS A 79 -9.78 0.29 -2.37
C CYS A 79 -10.84 -0.06 -1.32
N ALA A 80 -10.47 -0.30 -0.06
CA ALA A 80 -11.43 -0.54 1.02
C ALA A 80 -11.95 0.76 1.63
N LEU A 81 -11.23 1.88 1.46
CA LEU A 81 -11.59 3.17 2.02
C LEU A 81 -12.75 3.83 1.26
N HIS A 82 -13.67 4.43 2.01
CA HIS A 82 -14.68 5.31 1.42
C HIS A 82 -14.00 6.49 0.68
N PRO A 83 -14.50 6.93 -0.50
CA PRO A 83 -13.85 7.97 -1.30
C PRO A 83 -13.52 9.26 -0.53
N SER A 84 -14.35 9.66 0.43
CA SER A 84 -14.11 10.85 1.27
C SER A 84 -12.86 10.78 2.15
N MET A 85 -12.29 9.59 2.36
CA MET A 85 -11.11 9.37 3.22
C MET A 85 -9.80 9.39 2.43
N ARG A 86 -9.85 9.38 1.09
CA ARG A 86 -8.68 9.19 0.22
C ARG A 86 -7.64 10.31 0.31
N ARG A 87 -8.08 11.57 0.51
CA ARG A 87 -7.16 12.68 0.80
C ARG A 87 -6.37 12.46 2.08
N GLN A 88 -7.03 11.98 3.13
CA GLN A 88 -6.37 11.69 4.41
C GLN A 88 -5.39 10.53 4.26
N TRP A 89 -5.73 9.51 3.44
CA TRP A 89 -4.81 8.43 3.10
C TRP A 89 -3.53 8.97 2.45
N ALA A 90 -3.66 9.82 1.43
CA ALA A 90 -2.51 10.41 0.74
C ALA A 90 -1.65 11.27 1.70
N SER A 91 -2.29 12.04 2.59
CA SER A 91 -1.59 12.81 3.62
C SER A 91 -0.81 11.90 4.58
N ARG A 92 -1.45 10.83 5.10
CA ARG A 92 -0.79 9.88 6.01
C ARG A 92 0.38 9.18 5.34
N MET A 93 0.30 8.87 4.04
CA MET A 93 1.45 8.35 3.29
C MET A 93 2.62 9.35 3.28
N VAL A 94 2.37 10.66 3.15
CA VAL A 94 3.43 11.69 3.23
C VAL A 94 4.03 11.79 4.63
N ASP A 95 3.18 11.69 5.66
CA ASP A 95 3.56 11.87 7.05
C ASP A 95 4.37 10.69 7.58
N LEU A 96 3.99 9.46 7.22
CA LEU A 96 4.61 8.24 7.72
C LEU A 96 5.93 7.90 7.01
N LEU A 97 6.14 8.40 5.80
CA LEU A 97 7.30 8.06 4.99
C LEU A 97 8.57 8.81 5.43
N SER A 98 9.71 8.13 5.40
CA SER A 98 11.02 8.76 5.55
C SER A 98 11.30 9.69 4.36
N PRO A 99 12.22 10.67 4.48
CA PRO A 99 12.51 11.61 3.38
C PRO A 99 12.91 10.93 2.07
N THR A 100 13.55 9.77 2.13
CA THR A 100 13.98 8.96 0.98
C THR A 100 13.11 7.74 0.73
N GLY A 101 12.04 7.57 1.50
CA GLY A 101 11.19 6.39 1.43
C GLY A 101 10.30 6.37 0.19
N GLN A 102 9.68 5.22 -0.04
CA GLN A 102 8.84 4.94 -1.20
C GLN A 102 7.48 4.36 -0.81
N VAL A 103 6.44 4.72 -1.56
CA VAL A 103 5.14 4.06 -1.46
C VAL A 103 4.99 3.10 -2.64
N VAL A 104 4.83 1.82 -2.34
CA VAL A 104 4.60 0.75 -3.30
C VAL A 104 3.13 0.39 -3.26
N CYS A 105 2.43 0.52 -4.39
CA CYS A 105 1.01 0.18 -4.49
C CYS A 105 0.84 -0.97 -5.47
N LEU A 106 0.22 -2.06 -5.02
CA LEU A 106 -0.37 -3.04 -5.95
C LEU A 106 -1.80 -2.57 -6.24
N GLU A 107 -1.95 -1.85 -7.35
CA GLU A 107 -3.19 -1.17 -7.70
C GLU A 107 -4.26 -2.16 -8.16
N PHE A 108 -5.29 -2.35 -7.33
CA PHE A 108 -6.44 -3.23 -7.55
C PHE A 108 -7.71 -2.62 -6.90
N PRO A 109 -8.91 -2.77 -7.49
CA PRO A 109 -9.20 -3.23 -8.84
C PRO A 109 -9.13 -2.06 -9.85
N LEU A 110 -8.53 -2.31 -11.02
CA LEU A 110 -8.45 -1.36 -12.13
C LEU A 110 -9.46 -1.64 -13.26
N TRP A 111 -10.25 -2.71 -13.15
CA TRP A 111 -11.31 -3.06 -14.09
C TRP A 111 -12.69 -2.53 -13.68
N LYS A 112 -12.84 -2.16 -12.41
CA LYS A 112 -14.11 -1.67 -11.85
C LYS A 112 -14.20 -0.16 -12.03
N ASP A 113 -15.35 0.31 -12.50
CA ASP A 113 -15.67 1.73 -12.56
C ASP A 113 -15.58 2.38 -11.16
N PRO A 114 -14.78 3.45 -10.98
CA PRO A 114 -14.64 4.16 -9.70
C PRO A 114 -15.93 4.76 -9.13
N SER A 115 -16.96 4.98 -9.96
CA SER A 115 -18.27 5.49 -9.54
C SER A 115 -19.18 4.43 -8.91
N LEU A 116 -18.89 3.14 -9.14
CA LEU A 116 -19.68 2.05 -8.58
C LEU A 116 -19.37 1.83 -7.09
N PRO A 117 -20.37 1.44 -6.28
CA PRO A 117 -20.21 1.28 -4.84
C PRO A 117 -19.19 0.19 -4.50
N GLY A 118 -18.37 0.45 -3.48
CA GLY A 118 -17.45 -0.52 -2.86
C GLY A 118 -17.85 -0.91 -1.44
N PRO A 119 -16.94 -1.55 -0.66
CA PRO A 119 -15.62 -2.02 -1.06
C PRO A 119 -15.65 -3.37 -1.83
N PRO A 120 -14.65 -3.67 -2.69
CA PRO A 120 -13.60 -2.74 -3.12
C PRO A 120 -14.17 -1.69 -4.07
N TRP A 121 -13.72 -0.43 -3.94
CA TRP A 121 -14.00 0.64 -4.89
C TRP A 121 -13.07 0.54 -6.10
N GLY A 122 -13.52 0.96 -7.29
CA GLY A 122 -12.65 1.07 -8.46
C GLY A 122 -11.54 2.11 -8.27
N LEU A 123 -10.31 1.81 -8.71
CA LEU A 123 -9.13 2.66 -8.50
C LEU A 123 -8.51 3.24 -9.79
N THR A 124 -9.12 3.02 -10.95
CA THR A 124 -8.62 3.55 -12.24
C THR A 124 -8.45 5.06 -12.19
N GLY A 125 -7.20 5.54 -12.27
CA GLY A 125 -6.84 6.96 -12.18
C GLY A 125 -6.78 7.54 -10.75
N VAL A 126 -7.23 6.81 -9.73
CA VAL A 126 -7.32 7.30 -8.34
C VAL A 126 -5.94 7.56 -7.73
N HIS A 127 -5.00 6.61 -7.85
CA HIS A 127 -3.65 6.79 -7.29
C HIS A 127 -2.91 7.98 -7.92
N TRP A 128 -2.99 8.12 -9.24
CA TRP A 128 -2.37 9.26 -9.94
C TRP A 128 -2.98 10.59 -9.48
N ASN A 129 -4.31 10.64 -9.39
CA ASN A 129 -5.03 11.82 -8.92
C ASN A 129 -4.59 12.24 -7.50
N LEU A 130 -4.50 11.30 -6.57
CA LEU A 130 -4.10 11.58 -5.19
C LEU A 130 -2.62 11.96 -5.08
N MET A 131 -1.74 11.11 -5.62
CA MET A 131 -0.32 11.14 -5.31
C MET A 131 0.44 12.16 -6.17
N VAL A 132 0.09 12.28 -7.45
CA VAL A 132 0.84 13.09 -8.43
C VAL A 132 0.17 14.43 -8.67
N ASP A 133 -1.15 14.40 -8.83
CA ASP A 133 -1.94 15.58 -9.15
C ASP A 133 -2.31 16.42 -7.93
N GLY A 134 -2.38 15.79 -6.75
CA GLY A 134 -2.80 16.42 -5.48
C GLY A 134 -4.31 16.65 -5.39
N GLY A 135 -5.08 15.84 -6.10
CA GLY A 135 -6.54 15.83 -6.06
C GLY A 135 -7.10 15.09 -4.85
N ASP A 136 -8.35 14.64 -4.96
CA ASP A 136 -9.07 14.01 -3.85
C ASP A 136 -9.37 12.54 -4.01
N GLY A 137 -8.94 11.95 -5.12
CA GLY A 137 -9.18 10.56 -5.45
C GLY A 137 -10.62 10.28 -5.87
N ILE A 138 -11.45 11.29 -6.11
CA ILE A 138 -12.78 11.15 -6.71
C ILE A 138 -12.63 11.41 -8.20
N VAL A 139 -12.59 10.34 -8.98
CA VAL A 139 -12.43 10.38 -10.44
C VAL A 139 -13.72 9.92 -11.10
N GLY A 140 -14.16 10.61 -12.15
CA GLY A 140 -15.31 10.20 -12.98
C GLY A 140 -14.93 9.13 -14.01
N GLU A 141 -15.89 8.77 -14.87
CA GLU A 141 -15.78 7.69 -15.89
C GLU A 141 -14.55 7.81 -16.81
N ALA A 142 -14.03 9.02 -17.05
CA ALA A 142 -12.92 9.25 -17.99
C ALA A 142 -11.51 9.21 -17.37
N GLY A 143 -11.35 8.96 -16.07
CA GLY A 143 -10.03 8.96 -15.41
C GLY A 143 -9.24 10.28 -15.59
N ALA A 144 -9.90 11.34 -16.06
CA ALA A 144 -9.27 12.57 -16.49
C ALA A 144 -8.94 13.43 -15.26
N ALA A 145 -7.66 13.44 -14.94
CA ALA A 145 -7.00 14.32 -14.00
C ALA A 145 -7.42 15.79 -14.17
N GLN A 146 -8.23 16.31 -13.24
CA GLN A 146 -8.35 17.75 -12.98
C GLN A 146 -7.32 18.19 -11.92
N GLY A 147 -6.11 17.67 -12.05
CA GLY A 147 -5.00 17.90 -11.14
C GLY A 147 -4.22 19.16 -11.43
N THR A 148 -3.73 19.85 -10.40
CA THR A 148 -2.80 20.98 -10.58
C THR A 148 -1.33 20.52 -10.70
N LYS A 149 -1.07 19.21 -10.75
CA LYS A 149 0.27 18.57 -10.61
C LYS A 149 1.01 18.95 -9.32
N LYS A 150 0.27 19.31 -8.27
CA LYS A 150 0.80 19.73 -6.96
C LYS A 150 0.80 18.60 -5.93
N GLY A 151 0.57 17.35 -6.34
CA GLY A 151 0.68 16.19 -5.45
C GLY A 151 2.09 16.03 -4.90
N ALA A 152 2.20 15.45 -3.70
CA ALA A 152 3.46 15.32 -2.98
C ALA A 152 4.42 14.28 -3.59
N PHE A 153 3.98 13.49 -4.57
CA PHE A 153 4.76 12.39 -5.14
C PHE A 153 4.96 12.51 -6.65
N SER A 154 5.99 11.83 -7.13
CA SER A 154 6.18 11.44 -8.53
C SER A 154 6.09 9.91 -8.63
N ARG A 155 5.63 9.39 -9.77
CA ARG A 155 5.60 7.94 -10.01
C ARG A 155 6.86 7.50 -10.73
N ALA A 156 7.71 6.76 -10.04
CA ALA A 156 8.98 6.26 -10.56
C ALA A 156 8.81 4.97 -11.38
N LEU A 157 7.79 4.16 -11.04
CA LEU A 157 7.51 2.89 -11.73
C LEU A 157 6.00 2.72 -11.91
N TYR A 158 5.60 2.17 -13.06
CA TYR A 158 4.25 1.70 -13.34
C TYR A 158 4.31 0.52 -14.29
N ILE A 159 4.23 -0.69 -13.76
CA ILE A 159 4.41 -1.93 -14.53
C ILE A 159 3.32 -2.94 -14.21
N LYS A 160 3.06 -3.83 -15.15
CA LYS A 160 2.23 -5.00 -14.89
C LYS A 160 3.05 -6.02 -14.10
N PRO A 161 2.59 -6.46 -12.91
CA PRO A 161 3.34 -7.44 -12.13
C PRO A 161 3.36 -8.78 -12.87
N THR A 162 4.49 -9.48 -12.81
CA THR A 162 4.67 -10.80 -13.44
C THR A 162 3.81 -11.88 -12.78
N ARG A 163 3.48 -11.70 -11.50
CA ARG A 163 2.57 -12.55 -10.71
C ARG A 163 1.49 -11.67 -10.10
N SER A 164 0.24 -12.09 -10.23
CA SER A 164 -0.88 -11.48 -9.50
C SER A 164 -1.89 -12.55 -9.04
N TYR A 165 -2.73 -12.19 -8.08
CA TYR A 165 -3.89 -12.95 -7.64
C TYR A 165 -4.92 -13.09 -8.76
N GLU A 166 -5.76 -14.12 -8.68
CA GLU A 166 -6.75 -14.42 -9.72
C GLU A 166 -7.70 -13.24 -9.99
N ASN A 167 -8.19 -12.58 -8.93
CA ASN A 167 -9.16 -11.49 -9.01
C ASN A 167 -8.63 -10.24 -9.74
N GLY A 168 -7.32 -10.03 -9.76
CA GLY A 168 -6.67 -8.90 -10.42
C GLY A 168 -5.81 -9.30 -11.62
N ARG A 169 -5.78 -10.60 -11.95
CA ARG A 169 -4.94 -11.16 -13.00
C ARG A 169 -5.18 -10.43 -14.32
N GLY A 170 -4.12 -9.83 -14.83
CA GLY A 170 -4.14 -9.16 -16.12
C GLY A 170 -4.52 -7.68 -16.09
N THR A 171 -5.03 -7.18 -14.96
CA THR A 171 -5.56 -5.83 -14.81
C THR A 171 -4.85 -5.02 -13.73
N ASP A 172 -4.23 -5.66 -12.75
CA ASP A 172 -3.46 -4.96 -11.72
C ASP A 172 -2.18 -4.35 -12.27
N MET A 173 -1.74 -3.29 -11.60
CA MET A 173 -0.49 -2.61 -11.90
C MET A 173 0.28 -2.39 -10.61
N LEU A 174 1.59 -2.58 -10.64
CA LEU A 174 2.50 -2.19 -9.57
C LEU A 174 3.00 -0.77 -9.82
N SER A 175 2.76 0.12 -8.87
CA SER A 175 3.27 1.48 -8.87
C SER A 175 4.29 1.69 -7.76
N VAL A 176 5.32 2.48 -8.04
CA VAL A 176 6.25 3.00 -7.02
C VAL A 176 6.22 4.52 -7.07
N TYR A 177 5.89 5.14 -5.94
CA TYR A 177 5.81 6.58 -5.76
C TYR A 177 6.93 7.07 -4.85
N ILE A 178 7.61 8.14 -5.27
CA ILE A 178 8.70 8.79 -4.54
C ILE A 178 8.28 10.21 -4.19
N LYS A 179 8.53 10.61 -2.93
CA LYS A 179 8.21 11.95 -2.42
C LYS A 179 9.01 13.00 -3.20
N LYS A 180 8.36 14.08 -3.61
CA LYS A 180 9.03 15.25 -4.19
C LYS A 180 9.79 15.98 -3.09
N SER A 181 11.03 16.35 -3.39
CA SER A 181 11.87 17.24 -2.59
C SER A 181 11.34 18.68 -2.58
#